data_AF-A0A7K4MWX6-F1
#
_entry.id   AF-A0A7K4MWX6-F1
#
_cell.length_a   1.000
_cell.length_b   1.000
_cell.length_c   1.000
_cell.angle_alpha   90.00
_cell.angle_beta   90.00
_cell.angle_gamma   90.00
#
_symmetry.space_group_name_H-M   'P 1'
#
loop_
_entity.id
_entity.type
_entity.pdbx_description
1 polymer ?
#
loop_
_entity_poly.entity_id
_entity_poly.type
_entity_poly.pdbx_seq_one_letter_code
_entity_poly.pdbx_strand_id
1 'polypeptide(L)'
;MFFGLLTLLVALAISTVAAYYSIVGLMAIFAGAKLAIAIMGVVLEIGKLVVASWTFQNWKTSPVTIRSYFIVSVVVLMFITSLGIFGFLARAHIEQSSPTTLLKERIERVDLKIGQRQTQINRYQGRLDTLDQALQRYIELGAISKGLRKIGEMDNETSLLKIKIEELENEIDGLSDNKYELKNKLNLAMVEVGPIR
;
A
#
# COMPACT_ATOMS: atom_id res chain seq x y z
N MET A 1 -46.56 7.94 -23.49
CA MET A 1 -46.35 7.46 -22.10
C MET A 1 -45.10 6.59 -21.96
N PHE A 2 -44.90 5.57 -22.79
CA PHE A 2 -43.73 4.68 -22.71
C PHE A 2 -42.38 5.43 -22.71
N PHE A 3 -42.17 6.34 -23.65
CA PHE A 3 -40.91 7.10 -23.74
C PHE A 3 -40.64 7.96 -22.49
N GLY A 4 -41.67 8.57 -21.89
CA GLY A 4 -41.53 9.38 -20.67
C GLY A 4 -41.25 8.56 -19.42
N LEU A 5 -41.81 7.35 -19.32
CA LEU A 5 -41.47 6.41 -18.24
C LEU A 5 -40.04 5.89 -18.38
N LEU A 6 -39.60 5.62 -19.61
CA LEU A 6 -38.24 5.19 -19.91
C LEU A 6 -37.21 6.28 -19.54
N THR A 7 -37.46 7.53 -19.92
CA THR A 7 -36.54 8.63 -19.57
C THR A 7 -36.47 8.86 -18.07
N LEU A 8 -37.60 8.79 -17.36
CA LEU A 8 -37.63 8.88 -15.89
C LEU A 8 -36.81 7.75 -15.24
N LEU A 9 -36.99 6.52 -15.71
CA LEU A 9 -36.26 5.35 -15.20
C LEU A 9 -34.75 5.52 -15.39
N VAL A 10 -34.32 5.88 -16.60
CA VAL A 10 -32.89 6.10 -16.90
C VAL A 10 -32.31 7.23 -16.05
N ALA A 11 -33.04 8.34 -15.88
CA ALA A 11 -32.60 9.46 -15.06
C ALA A 11 -32.45 9.06 -13.57
N LEU A 12 -33.42 8.33 -13.02
CA LEU A 12 -33.36 7.81 -11.65
C LEU A 12 -32.23 6.80 -11.48
N ALA A 13 -32.00 5.91 -12.46
CA ALA A 13 -30.92 4.93 -12.41
C ALA A 13 -29.56 5.63 -12.35
N ILE A 14 -29.30 6.58 -13.26
CA ILE A 14 -28.05 7.37 -13.28
C ILE A 14 -27.88 8.13 -11.95
N SER A 15 -28.95 8.77 -11.47
CA SER A 15 -28.91 9.52 -10.20
C SER A 15 -28.62 8.60 -9.00
N THR A 16 -29.19 7.40 -8.97
CA THR A 16 -29.01 6.44 -7.86
C THR A 16 -27.57 5.93 -7.82
N VAL A 17 -27.00 5.59 -8.98
CA VAL A 17 -25.60 5.15 -9.06
C VAL A 17 -24.65 6.28 -8.65
N ALA A 18 -24.90 7.51 -9.10
CA ALA A 18 -24.12 8.67 -8.71
C ALA A 18 -24.21 8.96 -7.20
N ALA A 19 -25.41 8.89 -6.63
CA ALA A 19 -25.65 9.05 -5.19
C ALA A 19 -24.89 7.99 -4.38
N TYR A 20 -24.94 6.73 -4.79
CA TYR A 20 -24.21 5.64 -4.14
C TYR A 20 -22.70 5.93 -4.08
N TYR A 21 -22.07 6.20 -5.22
CA TYR A 21 -20.63 6.51 -5.25
C TYR A 21 -20.29 7.76 -4.45
N SER A 22 -21.13 8.80 -4.53
CA SER A 22 -20.91 10.03 -3.79
C SER A 22 -20.94 9.83 -2.28
N ILE A 23 -21.96 9.12 -1.76
CA ILE A 23 -22.12 8.88 -0.33
C ILE A 23 -20.98 8.00 0.20
N VAL A 24 -20.62 6.93 -0.51
CA VAL A 24 -19.51 6.06 -0.12
C VAL A 24 -18.18 6.83 -0.11
N GLY A 25 -17.95 7.69 -1.09
CA GLY A 25 -16.74 8.50 -1.14
C GLY A 25 -16.67 9.58 -0.06
N LEU A 26 -17.78 10.25 0.27
CA LEU A 26 -17.82 11.18 1.41
C LEU A 26 -17.60 10.47 2.75
N MET A 27 -18.18 9.27 2.93
CA MET A 27 -17.93 8.44 4.11
C MET A 27 -16.46 8.02 4.25
N ALA A 28 -15.75 7.87 3.12
CA ALA A 28 -14.32 7.57 3.12
C ALA A 28 -13.48 8.76 3.60
N ILE A 29 -13.85 9.99 3.22
CA ILE A 29 -13.11 11.21 3.60
C ILE A 29 -13.24 11.47 5.11
N PHE A 30 -14.42 11.24 5.68
CA PHE A 30 -14.72 11.56 7.08
C PHE A 30 -15.00 10.30 7.90
N ALA A 31 -13.94 9.52 8.14
CA ALA A 31 -14.05 8.19 8.77
C ALA A 31 -14.68 8.21 10.17
N GLY A 32 -14.63 9.33 10.90
CA GLY A 32 -15.16 9.46 12.27
C GLY A 32 -16.69 9.62 12.38
N ALA A 33 -17.40 9.92 11.29
CA ALA A 33 -18.84 10.23 11.34
C ALA A 33 -19.64 9.61 10.17
N LYS A 34 -19.28 8.39 9.77
CA LYS A 34 -19.83 7.70 8.58
C LYS A 34 -21.36 7.68 8.54
N LEU A 35 -22.01 7.34 9.66
CA LEU A 35 -23.47 7.25 9.72
C LEU A 35 -24.14 8.61 9.51
N ALA A 36 -23.63 9.67 10.16
CA ALA A 36 -24.17 11.02 10.00
C ALA A 36 -24.05 11.50 8.54
N ILE A 37 -22.93 11.18 7.89
CA ILE A 37 -22.67 11.56 6.50
C ILE A 37 -23.53 10.77 5.53
N ALA A 38 -23.77 9.49 5.80
CA ALA A 38 -24.70 8.69 5.01
C ALA A 38 -26.12 9.30 5.03
N ILE A 39 -26.61 9.63 6.23
CA ILE A 39 -27.93 10.26 6.40
C ILE A 39 -27.98 11.61 5.67
N MET A 40 -26.97 12.46 5.88
CA MET A 40 -26.85 13.76 5.19
C MET A 40 -26.85 13.60 3.67
N GLY A 41 -26.03 12.69 3.14
CA GLY A 41 -25.90 12.47 1.70
C GLY A 41 -27.20 12.01 1.06
N VAL A 42 -27.94 11.10 1.70
CA VAL A 42 -29.28 10.69 1.22
C VAL A 42 -30.23 11.88 1.15
N VAL A 43 -30.27 12.71 2.20
CA VAL A 43 -31.14 13.89 2.24
C VAL A 43 -30.76 14.91 1.17
N LEU A 44 -29.47 15.15 0.95
CA LEU A 44 -28.97 16.07 -0.09
C LEU A 44 -29.33 15.60 -1.50
N GLU A 45 -29.24 14.29 -1.78
CA GLU A 45 -29.59 13.70 -3.07
C GLU A 45 -31.09 13.79 -3.35
N ILE A 46 -31.94 13.45 -2.37
CA ILE A 46 -33.39 13.58 -2.49
C ILE A 46 -33.77 15.06 -2.69
N GLY A 47 -33.18 15.96 -1.88
CA GLY A 47 -33.42 17.40 -1.98
C GLY A 47 -33.10 17.96 -3.37
N LYS A 48 -31.99 17.51 -3.98
CA LYS A 48 -31.59 17.89 -5.34
C LYS A 48 -32.67 17.53 -6.38
N LEU A 49 -33.19 16.31 -6.33
CA LEU A 49 -34.22 15.83 -7.26
C LEU A 49 -35.54 16.58 -7.08
N VAL A 50 -35.93 16.82 -5.82
CA VAL A 50 -37.16 17.57 -5.50
C VAL A 50 -37.06 19.01 -6.00
N VAL A 51 -35.96 19.70 -5.71
CA VAL A 51 -35.74 21.09 -6.14
C VAL A 51 -35.66 21.19 -7.66
N ALA A 52 -34.98 20.27 -8.33
CA ALA A 52 -34.91 20.23 -9.79
C ALA A 52 -36.30 20.01 -10.42
N SER A 53 -37.06 19.03 -9.91
CA SER A 53 -38.41 18.74 -10.38
C SER A 53 -39.37 19.91 -10.15
N TRP A 54 -39.33 20.51 -8.97
CA TRP A 54 -40.17 21.67 -8.64
C TRP A 54 -39.85 22.87 -9.52
N THR A 55 -38.56 23.15 -9.75
CA THR A 55 -38.10 24.26 -10.59
C THR A 55 -38.54 24.08 -12.04
N PHE A 56 -38.51 22.84 -12.55
CA PHE A 56 -38.98 22.52 -13.88
C PHE A 56 -40.50 22.69 -14.01
N GLN A 57 -41.28 22.20 -13.04
CA GLN A 57 -42.75 22.30 -13.06
C GLN A 57 -43.23 23.76 -12.91
N ASN A 58 -42.58 24.56 -12.06
CA ASN A 58 -42.99 25.94 -11.76
C ASN A 58 -42.21 26.99 -12.57
N TRP A 59 -41.61 26.62 -13.70
CA TRP A 59 -40.73 27.49 -14.47
C TRP A 59 -41.38 28.78 -14.97
N LYS A 60 -42.69 28.73 -15.28
CA LYS A 60 -43.47 29.87 -15.79
C LYS A 60 -44.20 30.65 -14.70
N THR A 61 -44.41 30.04 -13.53
CA THR A 61 -45.20 30.61 -12.42
C THR A 61 -44.34 31.20 -11.31
N SER A 62 -43.09 30.72 -11.15
CA SER A 62 -42.19 31.17 -10.10
C SER A 62 -41.51 32.51 -10.43
N PRO A 63 -41.30 33.40 -9.44
CA PRO A 63 -40.47 34.59 -9.60
C PRO A 63 -39.02 34.21 -9.90
N VAL A 64 -38.32 35.10 -10.62
CA VAL A 64 -36.93 34.89 -11.08
C VAL A 64 -35.97 34.65 -9.92
N THR A 65 -36.22 35.27 -8.75
CA THR A 65 -35.39 35.13 -7.54
C THR A 65 -35.38 33.71 -6.97
N ILE A 66 -36.54 33.05 -6.87
CA ILE A 66 -36.64 31.67 -6.38
C ILE A 66 -36.01 30.72 -7.41
N ARG A 67 -36.29 30.97 -8.69
CA ARG A 67 -35.76 30.15 -9.78
C ARG A 67 -34.23 30.19 -9.83
N SER A 68 -33.61 31.36 -9.72
CA SER A 68 -32.15 31.48 -9.69
C SER A 68 -31.55 30.81 -8.46
N TYR A 69 -32.15 30.98 -7.28
CA TYR A 69 -31.71 30.32 -6.06
C TYR A 69 -31.72 28.79 -6.19
N PHE A 70 -32.78 28.20 -6.73
CA PHE A 70 -32.86 26.75 -6.92
C PHE A 70 -31.91 26.22 -7.99
N ILE A 71 -31.71 26.96 -9.09
CA ILE A 71 -30.71 26.59 -10.10
C ILE A 71 -29.31 26.56 -9.46
N VAL A 72 -28.94 27.63 -8.74
CA VAL A 72 -27.64 27.70 -8.06
C VAL A 72 -27.50 26.59 -7.02
N SER A 73 -28.55 26.33 -6.24
CA SER A 73 -28.56 25.27 -5.23
C SER A 73 -28.34 23.88 -5.86
N VAL A 74 -29.01 23.57 -6.97
CA VAL A 74 -28.82 22.30 -7.70
C VAL A 74 -27.38 22.19 -8.22
N VAL A 75 -26.81 23.27 -8.75
CA VAL A 75 -25.42 23.30 -9.21
C VAL A 75 -24.45 23.05 -8.05
N VAL A 76 -24.66 23.68 -6.89
CA VAL A 76 -23.85 23.45 -5.68
C VAL A 76 -23.96 21.99 -5.21
N LEU A 77 -25.17 21.44 -5.19
CA LEU A 77 -25.39 20.03 -4.84
C LEU A 77 -24.70 19.07 -5.82
N MET A 78 -24.64 19.41 -7.12
CA MET A 78 -23.88 18.66 -8.11
C MET A 78 -22.37 18.68 -7.82
N PHE A 79 -21.80 19.81 -7.37
CA PHE A 79 -20.40 19.85 -6.95
C PHE A 79 -20.13 18.96 -5.74
N ILE A 80 -21.01 18.97 -4.74
CA ILE A 80 -20.90 18.07 -3.58
C ILE A 80 -20.96 16.61 -4.04
N THR A 81 -21.85 16.30 -4.99
CA THR A 81 -21.96 14.95 -5.56
C THR A 81 -20.63 14.52 -6.20
N SER A 82 -20.06 15.40 -7.02
CA SER A 82 -18.79 15.20 -7.72
C SER A 82 -17.62 15.00 -6.76
N LEU A 83 -17.53 15.81 -5.69
CA LEU A 83 -16.53 15.64 -4.62
C LEU A 83 -16.65 14.26 -3.96
N GLY A 84 -17.87 13.78 -3.72
CA GLY A 84 -18.07 12.43 -3.21
C GLY A 84 -17.59 11.36 -4.20
N ILE A 85 -17.92 11.48 -5.48
CA ILE A 85 -17.45 10.52 -6.51
C ILE A 85 -15.92 10.52 -6.58
N PHE A 86 -15.29 11.69 -6.54
CA PHE A 86 -13.83 11.81 -6.46
C PHE A 86 -13.28 11.11 -5.22
N GLY A 87 -13.88 11.31 -4.04
CA GLY A 87 -13.49 10.61 -2.82
C GLY A 87 -13.56 9.08 -2.94
N PHE A 88 -14.57 8.56 -3.64
CA PHE A 88 -14.70 7.13 -3.92
C PHE A 88 -13.57 6.61 -4.81
N LEU A 89 -13.30 7.29 -5.92
CA LEU A 89 -12.23 6.93 -6.85
C LEU A 89 -10.83 7.07 -6.21
N ALA A 90 -10.62 8.13 -5.43
CA ALA A 90 -9.37 8.35 -4.71
C ALA A 90 -9.12 7.26 -3.66
N ARG A 91 -10.15 6.85 -2.90
CA ARG A 91 -10.02 5.71 -1.98
C ARG A 91 -9.68 4.42 -2.70
N ALA A 92 -10.35 4.11 -3.81
CA ALA A 92 -10.06 2.91 -4.60
C ALA A 92 -8.58 2.88 -5.04
N HIS A 93 -8.03 4.03 -5.45
CA HIS A 93 -6.61 4.13 -5.82
C HIS A 93 -5.65 3.99 -4.62
N ILE A 94 -5.99 4.56 -3.46
CA ILE A 94 -5.19 4.48 -2.24
C ILE A 94 -5.21 3.06 -1.64
N GLU A 95 -6.37 2.42 -1.56
CA GLU A 95 -6.52 1.04 -1.08
C GLU A 95 -5.81 0.03 -1.98
N GLN A 96 -5.74 0.31 -3.28
CA GLN A 96 -4.96 -0.48 -4.24
C GLN A 96 -3.45 -0.33 -4.00
N SER A 97 -3.00 0.84 -3.55
CA SER A 97 -1.59 1.15 -3.31
C SER A 97 -1.09 0.70 -1.93
N SER A 98 -1.90 0.81 -0.87
CA SER A 98 -1.45 0.62 0.51
C SER A 98 -0.94 -0.79 0.85
N PRO A 99 -1.61 -1.90 0.47
CA PRO A 99 -1.13 -3.26 0.72
C PRO A 99 0.18 -3.54 -0.02
N THR A 100 0.29 -3.08 -1.27
CA THR A 100 1.51 -3.28 -2.08
C THR A 100 2.69 -2.48 -1.53
N THR A 101 2.46 -1.26 -1.03
CA THR A 101 3.48 -0.44 -0.35
C THR A 101 3.96 -1.12 0.93
N LEU A 102 3.05 -1.62 1.78
CA LEU A 102 3.43 -2.33 3.01
C LEU A 102 4.24 -3.61 2.72
N LEU A 103 3.89 -4.35 1.67
CA LEU A 103 4.65 -5.52 1.22
C LEU A 103 6.04 -5.12 0.71
N LYS A 104 6.15 -4.04 -0.08
CA LYS A 104 7.44 -3.49 -0.53
C LYS A 104 8.33 -3.08 0.64
N GLU A 105 7.81 -2.34 1.61
CA GLU A 105 8.54 -1.96 2.83
C GLU A 105 8.98 -3.17 3.66
N ARG A 106 8.17 -4.24 3.67
CA ARG A 106 8.56 -5.49 4.35
C ARG A 106 9.70 -6.20 3.62
N ILE A 107 9.66 -6.26 2.29
CA ILE A 107 10.74 -6.80 1.46
C ILE A 107 12.03 -5.99 1.69
N GLU A 108 11.96 -4.67 1.67
CA GLU A 108 13.12 -3.79 1.91
C GLU A 108 13.73 -4.03 3.29
N ARG A 109 12.90 -4.16 4.34
CA ARG A 109 13.39 -4.51 5.68
C ARG A 109 14.07 -5.87 5.74
N VAL A 110 13.59 -6.86 4.99
CA VAL A 110 14.24 -8.18 4.90
C VAL A 110 15.58 -8.06 4.17
N ASP A 111 15.66 -7.27 3.10
CA ASP A 111 16.91 -7.00 2.38
C ASP A 111 17.96 -6.31 3.25
N LEU A 112 17.55 -5.33 4.07
CA LEU A 112 18.44 -4.71 5.04
C LEU A 112 18.98 -5.72 6.06
N LYS A 113 18.14 -6.64 6.55
CA LYS A 113 18.58 -7.70 7.46
C LYS A 113 19.58 -8.64 6.78
N ILE A 114 19.30 -9.08 5.55
CA ILE A 114 20.21 -9.92 4.76
C ILE A 114 21.56 -9.20 4.59
N GLY A 115 21.56 -7.93 4.20
CA GLY A 115 22.78 -7.14 4.05
C GLY A 115 23.59 -6.98 5.35
N GLN A 116 22.90 -6.81 6.49
CA GLN A 116 23.54 -6.77 7.80
C GLN A 116 24.21 -8.11 8.17
N ARG A 117 23.54 -9.23 7.88
CA ARG A 117 24.06 -10.59 8.14
C ARG A 117 25.22 -10.92 7.21
N GLN A 118 25.14 -10.55 5.93
CA GLN A 118 26.24 -10.70 4.98
C GLN A 118 27.47 -9.88 5.41
N THR A 119 27.27 -8.66 5.91
CA THR A 119 28.37 -7.85 6.46
C THR A 119 29.01 -8.52 7.67
N GLN A 120 28.24 -9.21 8.52
CA GLN A 120 28.76 -9.98 9.64
C GLN A 120 29.59 -11.19 9.17
N ILE A 121 29.08 -11.93 8.18
CA ILE A 121 29.81 -13.05 7.56
C ILE A 121 31.15 -12.57 7.01
N ASN A 122 31.15 -11.49 6.21
CA ASN A 122 32.38 -10.94 5.63
C ASN A 122 33.40 -10.54 6.71
N ARG A 123 32.94 -10.04 7.87
CA ARG A 123 33.84 -9.73 9.01
C ARG A 123 34.43 -10.98 9.64
N TYR A 124 33.67 -12.06 9.76
CA TYR A 124 34.18 -13.32 10.30
C TYR A 124 35.10 -14.03 9.31
N GLN A 125 34.80 -14.01 8.01
CA GLN A 125 35.67 -14.49 6.95
C GLN A 125 36.99 -13.72 6.92
N GLY A 126 36.97 -12.39 6.96
CA GLY A 126 38.21 -11.59 7.01
C GLY A 126 39.06 -11.85 8.26
N ARG A 127 38.44 -12.23 9.40
CA ARG A 127 39.19 -12.69 10.58
C ARG A 127 39.87 -14.04 10.30
N LEU A 128 39.16 -15.00 9.71
CA LEU A 128 39.75 -16.29 9.31
C LEU A 128 40.93 -16.08 8.35
N ASP A 129 40.77 -15.24 7.32
CA ASP A 129 41.84 -14.94 6.36
C ASP A 129 43.08 -14.32 7.04
N THR A 130 42.87 -13.45 8.02
CA THR A 130 43.96 -12.84 8.80
C THR A 130 44.71 -13.89 9.63
N LEU A 131 43.98 -14.84 10.22
CA LEU A 131 44.54 -15.95 11.00
C LEU A 131 45.34 -16.89 10.08
N ASP A 132 44.82 -17.21 8.89
CA ASP A 132 45.50 -18.03 7.89
C ASP A 132 46.78 -17.35 7.36
N GLN A 133 46.73 -16.05 7.09
CA GLN A 133 47.92 -15.28 6.70
C GLN A 133 48.99 -15.22 7.79
N ALA A 134 48.57 -15.06 9.06
CA ALA A 134 49.51 -15.08 10.18
C ALA A 134 50.19 -16.44 10.31
N LEU A 135 49.44 -17.53 10.10
CA LEU A 135 49.98 -18.89 10.09
C LEU A 135 50.97 -19.12 8.95
N GLN A 136 50.63 -18.67 7.75
CA GLN A 136 51.50 -18.77 6.57
C GLN A 136 52.85 -18.09 6.80
N ARG A 137 52.86 -16.91 7.42
CA ARG A 137 54.11 -16.21 7.80
C ARG A 137 54.98 -17.01 8.78
N TYR A 138 54.39 -17.74 9.72
CA TYR A 138 55.16 -18.60 10.64
C TYR A 138 55.85 -19.76 9.92
N ILE A 139 55.20 -20.31 8.89
CA ILE A 139 55.75 -21.38 8.06
C ILE A 139 56.90 -20.84 7.19
N GLU A 140 56.72 -19.66 6.58
CA GLU A 140 57.73 -19.00 5.74
C GLU A 140 59.01 -18.64 6.51
N LEU A 141 58.89 -18.24 7.78
CA LEU A 141 60.03 -17.93 8.65
C LEU A 141 60.77 -19.19 9.16
N GLY A 142 60.41 -20.39 8.69
CA GLY A 142 61.02 -21.66 9.09
C GLY A 142 60.67 -22.10 10.53
N ALA A 143 59.76 -21.40 11.20
CA ALA A 143 59.34 -21.69 12.57
C ALA A 143 58.18 -22.72 12.62
N ILE A 144 58.32 -23.81 11.85
CA ILE A 144 57.27 -24.80 11.58
C ILE A 144 56.68 -25.37 12.89
N SER A 145 57.51 -25.70 13.88
CA SER A 145 57.05 -26.21 15.17
C SER A 145 56.23 -25.19 15.99
N LYS A 146 56.58 -23.89 15.90
CA LYS A 146 55.79 -22.81 16.55
C LYS A 146 54.47 -22.56 15.80
N GLY A 147 54.49 -22.65 14.48
CA GLY A 147 53.30 -22.58 13.64
C GLY A 147 52.31 -23.71 13.97
N LEU A 148 52.76 -24.97 13.95
CA LEU A 148 51.95 -26.15 14.27
C LEU A 148 51.29 -26.10 15.66
N ARG A 149 52.03 -25.65 16.68
CA ARG A 149 51.45 -25.45 18.02
C ARG A 149 50.38 -24.35 18.01
N LYS A 150 50.59 -23.28 17.26
CA LYS A 150 49.64 -22.17 17.17
C LYS A 150 48.38 -22.53 16.39
N ILE A 151 48.47 -23.41 15.40
CA ILE A 151 47.30 -24.04 14.74
C ILE A 151 46.44 -24.76 15.77
N GLY A 152 47.02 -25.67 16.55
CA GLY A 152 46.27 -26.43 17.56
C GLY A 152 45.60 -25.55 18.63
N GLU A 153 46.20 -24.40 18.97
CA GLU A 153 45.57 -23.40 19.85
C GLU A 153 44.41 -22.65 19.17
N MET A 154 44.48 -22.45 17.86
CA MET A 154 43.52 -21.66 17.07
C MET A 154 42.40 -22.49 16.43
N ASP A 155 42.53 -23.82 16.37
CA ASP A 155 41.52 -24.72 15.80
C ASP A 155 40.15 -24.55 16.46
N ASN A 156 40.13 -24.34 17.78
CA ASN A 156 38.89 -24.10 18.53
C ASN A 156 38.26 -22.74 18.15
N GLU A 157 39.06 -21.68 18.04
CA GLU A 157 38.57 -20.35 17.66
C GLU A 157 38.09 -20.30 16.20
N THR A 158 38.81 -20.93 15.28
CA THR A 158 38.43 -20.99 13.85
C THR A 158 37.19 -21.85 13.65
N SER A 159 37.03 -22.96 14.38
CA SER A 159 35.82 -23.77 14.39
C SER A 159 34.61 -22.97 14.87
N LEU A 160 34.76 -22.21 15.97
CA LEU A 160 33.70 -21.32 16.48
C LEU A 160 33.31 -20.23 15.48
N LEU A 161 34.27 -19.65 14.75
CA LEU A 161 33.97 -18.67 13.71
C LEU A 161 33.24 -19.28 12.51
N LYS A 162 33.63 -20.50 12.09
CA LYS A 162 32.95 -21.24 11.01
C LYS A 162 31.50 -21.58 11.39
N ILE A 163 31.26 -22.04 12.61
CA ILE A 163 29.90 -22.29 13.13
C ILE A 163 29.05 -21.01 13.09
N LYS A 164 29.60 -19.87 13.51
CA LYS A 164 28.89 -18.58 13.45
C LYS A 164 28.59 -18.12 12.02
N ILE A 165 29.47 -18.41 11.08
CA ILE A 165 29.23 -18.12 9.65
C ILE A 165 28.07 -19.00 9.16
N GLU A 166 28.11 -20.31 9.43
CA GLU A 166 27.07 -21.25 9.04
C GLU A 166 25.70 -20.89 9.65
N GLU A 167 25.67 -20.47 10.92
CA GLU A 167 24.44 -19.98 11.57
C GLU A 167 23.88 -18.74 10.85
N LEU A 168 24.75 -17.77 10.50
CA LEU A 168 24.35 -16.57 9.77
C LEU A 168 23.90 -16.87 8.33
N GLU A 169 24.51 -17.85 7.66
CA GLU A 169 24.12 -18.32 6.33
C GLU A 169 22.72 -18.95 6.37
N ASN A 170 22.47 -19.85 7.33
CA ASN A 170 21.14 -20.42 7.55
C ASN A 170 20.07 -19.36 7.86
N GLU A 171 20.43 -18.33 8.63
CA GLU A 171 19.53 -17.19 8.87
C GLU A 171 19.24 -16.39 7.59
N ILE A 172 20.23 -16.18 6.71
CA ILE A 172 20.06 -15.52 5.42
C ILE A 172 19.16 -16.33 4.50
N ASP A 173 19.30 -17.65 4.48
CA ASP A 173 18.45 -18.54 3.67
C ASP A 173 16.99 -18.44 4.12
N GLY A 174 16.73 -18.51 5.44
CA GLY A 174 15.38 -18.34 5.97
C GLY A 174 14.78 -16.96 5.70
N LEU A 175 15.60 -15.90 5.77
CA LEU A 175 15.17 -14.54 5.38
C LEU A 175 14.91 -14.43 3.87
N SER A 176 15.70 -15.11 3.04
CA SER A 176 15.55 -15.12 1.59
C SER A 176 14.28 -15.84 1.15
N ASP A 177 13.96 -16.98 1.76
CA ASP A 177 12.70 -17.70 1.52
C ASP A 177 11.49 -16.83 1.86
N ASN A 178 11.53 -16.15 3.01
CA ASN A 178 10.49 -15.20 3.40
C ASN A 178 10.36 -14.05 2.39
N LYS A 179 11.50 -13.52 1.90
CA LYS A 179 11.53 -12.49 0.85
C LYS A 179 10.84 -12.98 -0.42
N TYR A 180 11.13 -14.20 -0.87
CA TYR A 180 10.50 -14.78 -2.06
C TYR A 180 8.99 -14.96 -1.88
N GLU A 181 8.54 -15.41 -0.70
CA GLU A 181 7.12 -15.53 -0.37
C GLU A 181 6.43 -14.16 -0.43
N LEU A 182 7.02 -13.13 0.18
CA LEU A 182 6.51 -11.76 0.15
C LEU A 182 6.49 -11.18 -1.27
N LYS A 183 7.52 -11.45 -2.07
CA LYS A 183 7.59 -11.02 -3.47
C LYS A 183 6.53 -11.71 -4.33
N ASN A 184 6.24 -12.98 -4.08
CA ASN A 184 5.15 -13.68 -4.75
C ASN A 184 3.79 -13.07 -4.39
N LYS A 185 3.55 -12.81 -3.10
CA LYS A 185 2.33 -12.10 -2.64
C LYS A 185 2.20 -10.72 -3.27
N LEU A 186 3.31 -9.98 -3.41
CA LEU A 186 3.32 -8.67 -4.07
C LEU A 186 2.98 -8.79 -5.56
N ASN A 187 3.56 -9.75 -6.26
CA ASN A 187 3.28 -9.99 -7.67
C ASN A 187 1.82 -10.39 -7.91
N LEU A 188 1.27 -11.28 -7.07
CA LEU A 188 -0.15 -11.65 -7.12
C LEU A 188 -1.05 -10.44 -6.91
N ALA A 189 -0.77 -9.61 -5.90
CA ALA A 189 -1.49 -8.37 -5.70
C ALA A 189 -1.40 -7.46 -6.94
N MET A 190 -0.21 -7.24 -7.49
CA MET A 190 0.00 -6.44 -8.72
C MET A 190 -0.73 -6.99 -9.95
N VAL A 191 -0.90 -8.31 -10.06
CA VAL A 191 -1.67 -8.94 -11.15
C VAL A 191 -3.17 -8.69 -10.98
N GLU A 192 -3.70 -8.77 -9.76
CA GLU A 192 -5.11 -8.50 -9.47
C GLU A 192 -5.49 -7.03 -9.69
N VAL A 193 -4.56 -6.12 -9.38
CA VAL A 193 -4.81 -4.67 -9.44
C VAL A 193 -4.22 -3.97 -10.67
N GLY A 194 -3.48 -4.67 -11.51
CA GLY A 194 -2.74 -4.08 -12.63
C GLY A 194 -1.49 -3.30 -12.17
N PRO A 195 -0.51 -3.08 -13.07
CA PRO A 195 0.74 -2.42 -12.69
C PRO A 195 0.49 -0.97 -12.31
N ILE A 196 0.79 -0.62 -11.07
CA ILE A 196 0.88 0.76 -10.61
C ILE A 196 2.11 1.38 -11.30
N ARG A 197 1.87 2.31 -12.24
CA ARG A 197 2.92 3.10 -12.88
C ARG A 197 3.30 4.31 -12.02
#